data_AF-A0A9E5IYB8-F1
#
_entry.id   AF-A0A9E5IYB8-F1
#
_cell.length_a   1.000
_cell.length_b   1.000
_cell.length_c   1.000
_cell.angle_alpha   90.00
_cell.angle_beta   90.00
_cell.angle_gamma   90.00
#
_symmetry.space_group_name_H-M   'P 1'
#
loop_
_entity.id
_entity.type
_entity.pdbx_description
1 polymer ?
#
loop_
_entity_poly.entity_id
_entity_poly.type
_entity_poly.pdbx_seq_one_letter_code
_entity_poly.pdbx_strand_id
1 'polypeptide(L)'
;MVATLKIDFVSDIACPWCAVGLGALEQALGQLKGEVSADLHFQPFELNPHMGPGGQDLGEHLTEKYGSTPEQQAQIRATIAARGEEVGFKFNPGGRGRVYNTFNAHRLLHWAGVKGPEG
;
A
#
# COMPACT_ATOMS: atom_id res chain seq x y z
N MET A 1 26.64 -8.15 -16.83
CA MET A 1 25.37 -8.81 -17.16
C MET A 1 24.35 -8.32 -16.16
N VAL A 2 23.15 -7.93 -16.61
CA VAL A 2 22.06 -7.51 -15.73
C VAL A 2 21.47 -8.77 -15.09
N ALA A 3 21.35 -8.81 -13.76
CA ALA A 3 20.69 -9.90 -13.06
C ALA A 3 19.17 -9.68 -13.05
N THR A 4 18.40 -10.69 -13.46
CA THR A 4 16.93 -10.65 -13.33
C THR A 4 16.54 -11.13 -11.95
N LEU A 5 15.78 -10.31 -11.21
CA LEU A 5 15.28 -10.62 -9.88
C LEU A 5 13.76 -10.63 -9.88
N LYS A 6 13.16 -11.78 -9.58
CA LYS A 6 11.72 -11.87 -9.32
C LYS A 6 11.41 -11.33 -7.92
N ILE A 7 10.42 -10.45 -7.83
CA ILE A 7 9.95 -9.86 -6.57
C ILE A 7 8.44 -10.03 -6.48
N ASP A 8 7.98 -10.82 -5.51
CA ASP A 8 6.56 -10.92 -5.15
C ASP A 8 6.25 -9.90 -4.04
N PHE A 9 5.57 -8.81 -4.40
CA PHE A 9 5.20 -7.72 -3.50
C PHE A 9 3.79 -7.93 -2.96
N VAL A 10 3.70 -8.49 -1.75
CA VAL A 10 2.44 -8.73 -1.04
C VAL A 10 1.93 -7.42 -0.44
N SER A 11 0.74 -6.97 -0.86
CA SER A 11 0.23 -5.67 -0.42
C SER A 11 -1.29 -5.57 -0.37
N ASP A 12 -1.76 -4.61 0.43
CA ASP A 12 -3.16 -4.20 0.48
C ASP A 12 -3.30 -2.73 0.07
N ILE A 13 -4.31 -2.42 -0.75
CA ILE A 13 -4.63 -1.07 -1.20
C ILE A 13 -5.04 -0.18 -0.01
N ALA A 14 -5.61 -0.77 1.03
CA ALA A 14 -5.98 -0.03 2.24
C ALA A 14 -4.78 0.26 3.16
N CYS A 15 -3.60 -0.29 2.89
CA CYS A 15 -2.40 -0.14 3.73
C CYS A 15 -1.56 1.07 3.30
N PRO A 16 -1.44 2.13 4.12
CA PRO A 16 -0.59 3.26 3.77
C PRO A 16 0.90 2.88 3.70
N TRP A 17 1.35 1.94 4.53
CA TRP A 17 2.73 1.49 4.52
C TRP A 17 3.09 0.70 3.25
N CYS A 18 2.13 0.04 2.59
CA CYS A 18 2.38 -0.59 1.30
C CYS A 18 2.72 0.43 0.22
N ALA A 19 2.09 1.61 0.23
CA ALA A 19 2.43 2.70 -0.70
C ALA A 19 3.83 3.27 -0.42
N VAL A 20 4.16 3.49 0.86
CA VAL A 20 5.52 3.92 1.26
C VAL A 20 6.57 2.88 0.85
N GLY A 21 6.30 1.60 1.12
CA GLY A 21 7.20 0.50 0.79
C GLY A 21 7.41 0.33 -0.71
N LEU A 22 6.36 0.51 -1.52
CA LEU A 22 6.47 0.48 -2.98
C LEU A 22 7.36 1.63 -3.48
N GLY A 23 7.15 2.86 -3.00
CA GLY A 23 7.99 3.99 -3.38
C GLY A 23 9.47 3.79 -2.99
N ALA A 24 9.73 3.25 -1.79
CA ALA A 24 11.09 2.90 -1.37
C ALA A 24 11.72 1.82 -2.28
N LEU A 25 10.95 0.79 -2.64
CA LEU A 25 11.38 -0.27 -3.54
C LEU A 25 11.72 0.28 -4.93
N GLU A 26 10.86 1.13 -5.49
CA GLU A 26 11.07 1.76 -6.79
C GLU A 26 12.34 2.63 -6.79
N GLN A 27 12.58 3.40 -5.73
CA GLN A 27 13.82 4.17 -5.59
C GLN A 27 15.06 3.26 -5.51
N ALA A 28 15.00 2.18 -4.74
CA ALA A 28 16.11 1.22 -4.64
C ALA A 28 16.40 0.54 -5.99
N LEU A 29 15.37 0.12 -6.73
CA LEU A 29 15.49 -0.43 -8.07
C LEU A 29 16.06 0.60 -9.06
N GLY A 30 15.70 1.88 -8.91
CA GLY A 30 16.27 2.99 -9.67
C GLY A 30 17.78 3.17 -9.45
N GLN A 31 18.26 2.97 -8.21
CA GLN A 31 19.69 3.01 -7.88
C GLN A 31 20.47 1.83 -8.48
N LEU A 32 19.82 0.68 -8.67
CA LEU A 32 20.40 -0.54 -9.24
C LEU A 32 20.19 -0.65 -10.76
N LYS A 33 19.80 0.43 -11.42
CA LYS A 33 19.51 0.43 -12.86
C LYS A 33 20.76 0.05 -13.66
N GLY A 34 20.64 -0.98 -14.49
CA GLY A 34 21.76 -1.51 -15.28
C GLY A 34 22.53 -2.64 -14.59
N GLU A 35 22.21 -2.93 -13.33
CA GLU A 35 22.71 -4.08 -12.57
C GLU A 35 21.60 -5.11 -12.33
N VAL A 36 20.40 -4.62 -11.99
CA VAL A 36 19.22 -5.45 -11.73
C VAL A 36 18.08 -5.08 -12.67
N SER A 37 17.41 -6.09 -13.20
CA SER A 37 16.10 -6.00 -13.83
C SER A 37 15.10 -6.70 -12.93
N ALA A 38 14.14 -5.94 -12.38
CA ALA A 38 13.12 -6.49 -11.50
C ALA A 38 11.93 -7.00 -12.30
N ASP A 39 11.56 -8.24 -12.07
CA ASP A 39 10.29 -8.83 -12.46
C ASP A 39 9.34 -8.73 -11.26
N LEU A 40 8.57 -7.65 -11.19
CA LEU A 40 7.76 -7.27 -10.02
C LEU A 40 6.32 -7.75 -10.17
N HIS A 41 5.88 -8.62 -9.25
CA HIS A 41 4.54 -9.19 -9.21
C HIS A 41 3.80 -8.73 -7.95
N PHE A 42 2.61 -8.17 -8.12
CA PHE A 42 1.78 -7.79 -6.98
C PHE A 42 0.93 -8.97 -6.52
N GLN A 43 1.06 -9.33 -5.23
CA GLN A 43 0.27 -10.39 -4.60
C GLN A 43 -0.76 -9.76 -3.65
N PRO A 44 -2.06 -10.12 -3.74
CA PRO A 44 -3.11 -9.48 -2.95
C PRO A 44 -3.03 -9.91 -1.48
N PHE A 45 -3.26 -8.95 -0.59
CA PHE A 45 -3.45 -9.17 0.84
C PHE A 45 -4.61 -8.32 1.35
N GLU A 46 -5.44 -8.85 2.23
CA GLU A 46 -6.54 -8.10 2.87
C GLU A 46 -6.23 -7.88 4.35
N LEU A 47 -6.06 -6.62 4.78
CA LEU A 47 -5.91 -6.27 6.19
C LEU A 47 -7.20 -6.51 6.99
N ASN A 48 -8.35 -6.41 6.31
CA ASN A 48 -9.68 -6.50 6.89
C ASN A 48 -10.63 -7.33 6.00
N PRO A 49 -10.38 -8.65 5.82
CA PRO A 49 -11.14 -9.49 4.88
C PRO A 49 -12.62 -9.65 5.28
N HIS A 50 -12.95 -9.45 6.55
CA HIS A 50 -14.32 -9.53 7.08
C HIS A 50 -15.01 -8.16 7.19
N MET A 51 -14.42 -7.08 6.66
CA MET A 51 -15.04 -5.75 6.66
C MET A 51 -16.37 -5.76 5.89
N GLY A 52 -17.44 -5.31 6.54
CA GLY A 52 -18.78 -5.30 5.96
C GLY A 52 -18.98 -4.23 4.88
N PRO A 53 -20.08 -4.31 4.09
CA PRO A 53 -20.48 -3.27 3.15
C PRO A 53 -20.61 -1.90 3.83
N GLY A 54 -20.17 -0.84 3.14
CA GLY A 54 -20.16 0.52 3.70
C GLY A 54 -18.96 0.85 4.60
N GLY A 55 -18.16 -0.16 4.96
CA GLY A 55 -16.95 0.01 5.73
C GLY A 55 -17.19 0.54 7.14
N GLN A 56 -16.10 0.95 7.80
CA GLN A 56 -16.11 1.51 9.14
C GLN A 56 -15.44 2.89 9.14
N ASP A 57 -15.83 3.76 10.06
CA ASP A 57 -15.05 4.98 10.34
C ASP A 57 -13.60 4.61 10.67
N LEU A 58 -12.65 5.38 10.13
CA LEU A 58 -11.22 5.07 10.30
C LEU A 58 -10.79 5.18 11.76
N GLY A 59 -11.25 6.22 12.47
CA GLY A 59 -10.84 6.46 13.86
C GLY A 59 -11.40 5.41 14.81
N GLU A 60 -12.68 5.05 14.63
CA GLU A 60 -13.32 3.94 15.35
C GLU A 60 -12.57 2.62 15.09
N HIS A 61 -12.33 2.30 13.81
CA HIS A 61 -11.65 1.06 13.43
C HIS A 61 -10.24 0.94 14.02
N LEU A 62 -9.46 2.03 13.99
CA LEU A 62 -8.10 2.04 14.55
C LEU A 62 -8.13 1.95 16.09
N THR A 63 -9.10 2.59 16.74
CA THR A 63 -9.30 2.48 18.18
C THR A 63 -9.66 1.06 18.58
N GLU A 64 -10.61 0.42 17.91
CA GLU A 64 -11.02 -0.96 18.18
C GLU A 64 -9.89 -1.96 17.92
N LYS A 65 -9.15 -1.78 16.80
CA LYS A 65 -8.10 -2.71 16.38
C LYS A 65 -6.81 -2.59 17.19
N TYR A 66 -6.41 -1.38 17.55
CA TYR A 66 -5.09 -1.12 18.16
C TYR A 66 -5.15 -0.47 19.54
N GLY A 67 -6.34 -0.10 20.04
CA GLY A 67 -6.48 0.62 21.30
C GLY A 67 -5.89 2.04 21.29
N SER A 68 -5.62 2.59 20.11
CA SER A 68 -4.91 3.86 19.95
C SER A 68 -5.78 5.07 20.22
N THR A 69 -5.26 6.08 20.92
CA THR A 69 -5.95 7.36 21.14
C THR A 69 -5.98 8.23 19.87
N PRO A 70 -6.89 9.21 19.77
CA PRO A 70 -6.93 10.13 18.63
C PRO A 70 -5.59 10.85 18.37
N GLU A 71 -4.86 11.22 19.43
CA GLU A 71 -3.54 11.87 19.35
C GLU A 71 -2.49 10.92 18.78
N GLN A 72 -2.48 9.66 19.24
CA GLN A 72 -1.59 8.63 18.70
C GLN A 72 -1.87 8.37 17.22
N GLN A 73 -3.15 8.29 16.85
CA GLN A 73 -3.53 8.12 15.44
C GLN A 73 -3.10 9.32 14.58
N ALA A 74 -3.22 10.54 15.11
CA ALA A 74 -2.77 11.75 14.41
C ALA A 74 -1.25 11.74 14.21
N GLN A 75 -0.49 11.36 15.24
CA GLN A 75 0.97 11.23 15.15
C GLN A 75 1.39 10.17 14.12
N ILE A 76 0.74 9.00 14.13
CA ILE A 76 1.00 7.92 13.16
C ILE A 76 0.72 8.40 11.74
N ARG A 77 -0.41 9.10 11.52
CA ARG A 77 -0.73 9.68 10.21
C ARG A 77 0.32 10.69 9.75
N ALA A 78 0.79 11.56 10.64
CA ALA A 78 1.84 12.52 10.32
C ALA A 78 3.16 11.83 9.95
N THR A 79 3.55 10.78 10.69
CA THR A 79 4.74 9.98 10.37
C THR A 79 4.61 9.29 9.01
N ILE A 80 3.46 8.67 8.71
CA ILE A 80 3.19 8.04 7.41
C ILE A 80 3.28 9.08 6.29
N ALA A 81 2.70 10.27 6.48
CA ALA A 81 2.72 11.33 5.47
C ALA A 81 4.16 11.77 5.18
N ALA A 82 4.96 12.03 6.22
CA ALA A 82 6.37 12.41 6.07
C ALA A 82 7.19 11.32 5.37
N ARG A 83 7.00 10.05 5.75
CA ARG A 83 7.69 8.92 5.08
C ARG A 83 7.24 8.73 3.63
N GLY A 84 5.97 9.00 3.33
CA GLY A 84 5.47 9.05 1.96
C GLY A 84 6.20 10.09 1.14
N GLU A 85 6.33 11.32 1.65
CA GLU A 85 7.04 12.40 0.95
C GLU A 85 8.51 12.06 0.67
N GLU A 86 9.21 11.44 1.62
CA GLU A 86 10.60 10.96 1.43
C GLU A 86 10.72 9.99 0.24
N VAL A 87 9.68 9.18 -0.01
CA VAL A 87 9.68 8.21 -1.12
C VAL A 87 8.97 8.72 -2.39
N GLY A 88 8.58 10.01 -2.43
CA GLY A 88 7.88 10.60 -3.58
C GLY A 88 6.38 10.31 -3.64
N PHE A 89 5.79 9.76 -2.57
CA PHE A 89 4.35 9.47 -2.48
C PHE A 89 3.64 10.49 -1.58
N LYS A 90 2.82 11.36 -2.18
CA LYS A 90 2.08 12.39 -1.43
C LYS A 90 0.71 11.87 -0.96
N PHE A 91 0.57 11.65 0.34
CA PHE A 91 -0.74 11.36 0.93
C PHE A 91 -1.64 12.60 0.95
N ASN A 92 -2.96 12.40 0.86
CA ASN A 92 -3.94 13.47 1.03
C ASN A 92 -3.91 13.97 2.49
N PRO A 93 -3.66 15.27 2.76
CA PRO A 93 -3.64 15.82 4.12
C PRO A 93 -4.95 15.64 4.89
N GLY A 94 -6.09 15.61 4.19
CA GLY A 94 -7.40 15.34 4.79
C GLY A 94 -7.61 13.87 5.19
N GLY A 95 -6.70 12.99 4.79
CA GLY A 95 -6.80 11.55 5.01
C GLY A 95 -8.02 10.93 4.33
N ARG A 96 -8.40 9.74 4.80
CA ARG A 96 -9.66 9.08 4.45
C ARG A 96 -10.55 9.04 5.68
N GLY A 97 -11.86 9.23 5.51
CA GLY A 97 -12.82 9.10 6.61
C GLY A 97 -13.17 7.66 6.97
N ARG A 98 -13.01 6.71 6.04
CA ARG A 98 -13.46 5.32 6.22
C ARG A 98 -12.44 4.30 5.73
N VAL A 99 -12.53 3.09 6.29
CA VAL A 99 -11.86 1.88 5.81
C VAL A 99 -12.91 0.97 5.16
N TYR A 100 -12.62 0.50 3.96
CA TYR A 100 -13.49 -0.40 3.20
C TYR A 100 -12.84 -1.76 3.01
N ASN A 101 -13.65 -2.77 2.71
CA ASN A 101 -13.16 -4.05 2.21
C ASN A 101 -12.44 -3.86 0.87
N THR A 102 -11.31 -4.53 0.67
CA THR A 102 -10.46 -4.39 -0.53
C THR A 102 -10.55 -5.57 -1.50
N PHE A 103 -11.35 -6.60 -1.22
CA PHE A 103 -11.49 -7.79 -2.06
C PHE A 103 -11.79 -7.47 -3.54
N ASN A 104 -12.80 -6.64 -3.80
CA ASN A 104 -13.16 -6.28 -5.18
C ASN A 104 -12.10 -5.42 -5.87
N ALA A 105 -11.37 -4.59 -5.12
CA ALA A 105 -10.27 -3.81 -5.65
C ALA A 105 -9.08 -4.73 -6.03
N HIS A 106 -8.79 -5.74 -5.21
CA HIS A 106 -7.81 -6.79 -5.55
C HIS A 106 -8.22 -7.62 -6.76
N ARG A 107 -9.50 -7.97 -6.91
CA ARG A 107 -10.01 -8.63 -8.12
C ARG A 107 -9.80 -7.78 -9.37
N LEU A 108 -10.02 -6.47 -9.26
CA LEU A 108 -9.79 -5.52 -10.35
C LEU A 108 -8.30 -5.45 -10.73
N LEU A 109 -7.40 -5.36 -9.74
CA LEU A 109 -5.96 -5.37 -9.98
C LEU A 109 -5.48 -6.69 -10.61
N HIS A 110 -5.97 -7.81 -10.12
CA HIS A 110 -5.67 -9.12 -10.71
C HIS A 110 -6.13 -9.20 -12.17
N TRP A 111 -7.36 -8.75 -12.45
CA TRP A 111 -7.87 -8.70 -13.81
C TRP A 111 -7.05 -7.76 -14.71
N ALA A 112 -6.61 -6.61 -14.20
CA ALA A 112 -5.73 -5.69 -14.91
C ALA A 112 -4.37 -6.33 -15.23
N GLY A 113 -3.79 -7.10 -14.30
CA GLY A 113 -2.55 -7.86 -14.55
C GLY A 113 -2.70 -8.92 -15.64
N VAL A 114 -3.86 -9.56 -15.76
CA VAL A 114 -4.15 -10.56 -16.81
C VAL A 114 -4.43 -9.92 -18.18
N LYS A 115 -4.96 -8.69 -18.22
CA LYS A 115 -5.37 -8.00 -19.46
C LYS A 115 -4.39 -6.93 -19.94
N GLY A 116 -3.52 -6.44 -19.07
CA GLY A 116 -2.50 -5.48 -19.41
C GLY A 116 -1.46 -6.09 -20.36
N PRO A 117 -0.76 -5.26 -21.15
CA PRO A 117 0.45 -5.73 -21.84
C PRO A 117 1.43 -6.30 -20.80
N GLU A 118 2.14 -7.36 -21.16
CA GLU A 118 3.29 -7.82 -20.37
C GLU A 118 4.26 -6.62 -20.27
N GLY A 119 4.52 -6.19 -19.03
CA GLY A 119 5.44 -5.10 -18.71
C GLY A 119 6.89 -5.53 -18.84
#